data_AF-A0A1G4FM21-F1
#
_entry.id   AF-A0A1G4FM21-F1
#
_cell.length_a   1.000
_cell.length_b   1.000
_cell.length_c   1.000
_cell.angle_alpha   90.00
_cell.angle_beta   90.00
_cell.angle_gamma   90.00
#
_symmetry.space_group_name_H-M   'P 1'
#
loop_
_entity.id
_entity.type
_entity.pdbx_description
1 polymer ?
#
loop_
_entity_poly.entity_id
_entity_poly.type
_entity_poly.pdbx_seq_one_letter_code
_entity_poly.pdbx_strand_id
1 'polypeptide(L)'
;MENEYNNVLGKLKNITVEEIDSLSPLQLAYLGDAVYELLVRTYIININRNLKVQELHQKATEFVSAKAQSDIIHKLEKYLTEEEMGIVKRGRNAKINSHPKNFSVLEYKYATGFETLIGYLYLKGQEDRIIQLFSFIV
;
A
#
# COMPACT_ATOMS: atom_id res chain seq x y z
N MET A 1 -13.93 20.23 12.77
CA MET A 1 -12.66 19.73 12.24
C MET A 1 -12.78 18.30 11.71
N GLU A 2 -13.09 17.29 12.52
CA GLU A 2 -13.21 15.88 12.06
C GLU A 2 -14.29 15.68 10.97
N ASN A 3 -15.48 16.27 11.18
CA ASN A 3 -16.55 16.28 10.17
C ASN A 3 -16.22 17.05 8.88
N GLU A 4 -15.29 18.00 8.94
CA GLU A 4 -14.94 18.85 7.79
C GLU A 4 -13.82 18.19 6.96
N TYR A 5 -12.84 17.58 7.64
CA TYR A 5 -11.80 16.76 7.04
C TYR A 5 -12.39 15.51 6.35
N ASN A 6 -13.31 14.81 7.01
CA ASN A 6 -14.01 13.67 6.42
C ASN A 6 -14.88 14.09 5.22
N ASN A 7 -15.44 15.30 5.23
CA ASN A 7 -16.19 15.86 4.10
C ASN A 7 -15.28 16.21 2.92
N VAL A 8 -14.06 16.70 3.15
CA VAL A 8 -13.08 16.95 2.08
C VAL A 8 -12.55 15.65 1.48
N LEU A 9 -12.15 14.67 2.30
CA LEU A 9 -11.70 13.37 1.80
C LEU A 9 -12.83 12.62 1.09
N GLY A 10 -14.07 12.69 1.61
CA GLY A 10 -15.25 12.14 0.95
C GLY A 10 -15.51 12.77 -0.42
N LYS A 11 -15.31 14.09 -0.57
CA LYS A 11 -15.39 14.77 -1.87
C LYS A 11 -14.26 14.38 -2.84
N LEU A 12 -13.06 14.06 -2.32
CA LEU A 12 -11.93 13.61 -3.13
C LEU A 12 -12.09 12.14 -3.59
N LYS A 13 -12.80 11.31 -2.80
CA LYS A 13 -13.15 9.92 -3.14
C LYS A 13 -14.54 9.83 -3.79
N ASN A 14 -14.86 10.73 -4.72
CA ASN A 14 -16.10 10.67 -5.49
C ASN A 14 -15.97 9.67 -6.66
N ILE A 15 -15.75 8.39 -6.33
CA ILE A 15 -15.60 7.27 -7.24
C ILE A 15 -16.49 6.12 -6.75
N THR A 16 -17.25 5.48 -7.65
CA THR A 16 -18.12 4.37 -7.26
C THR A 16 -17.33 3.08 -7.07
N VAL A 17 -17.94 2.07 -6.42
CA VAL A 17 -17.31 0.75 -6.27
C VAL A 17 -17.03 0.11 -7.63
N GLU A 18 -17.95 0.24 -8.59
CA GLU A 18 -17.79 -0.27 -9.95
C GLU A 18 -16.64 0.42 -10.68
N GLU A 19 -16.49 1.73 -10.51
CA GLU A 19 -15.38 2.49 -11.07
C GLU A 19 -14.04 2.06 -10.45
N ILE A 20 -13.99 1.84 -9.13
CA ILE A 20 -12.80 1.32 -8.43
C ILE A 20 -12.39 -0.05 -8.99
N ASP A 21 -13.33 -0.97 -9.15
CA ASP A 21 -13.06 -2.32 -9.67
C ASP A 21 -12.53 -2.26 -11.12
N SER A 22 -12.90 -1.23 -11.88
CA SER A 22 -12.45 -0.99 -13.25
C SER A 22 -11.04 -0.38 -13.36
N LEU A 23 -10.50 0.23 -12.28
CA LEU A 23 -9.19 0.90 -12.31
C LEU A 23 -8.06 -0.06 -12.66
N SER A 24 -7.08 0.41 -13.44
CA SER A 24 -5.92 -0.44 -13.75
C SER A 24 -5.13 -0.74 -12.46
N PRO A 25 -4.49 -1.92 -12.36
CA PRO A 25 -3.73 -2.27 -11.16
C PRO A 25 -2.61 -1.26 -10.87
N LEU A 26 -2.00 -0.67 -11.91
CA LEU A 26 -0.95 0.33 -11.75
C LEU A 26 -1.48 1.66 -11.18
N GLN A 27 -2.74 2.03 -11.49
CA GLN A 27 -3.37 3.20 -10.85
C GLN A 27 -3.63 2.95 -9.37
N LEU A 28 -4.09 1.76 -9.01
CA LEU A 28 -4.28 1.36 -7.61
C LEU A 28 -2.94 1.30 -6.87
N ALA A 29 -1.92 0.70 -7.47
CA ALA A 29 -0.57 0.63 -6.90
C ALA A 29 0.02 2.03 -6.67
N TYR A 30 -0.11 2.93 -7.64
CA TYR A 30 0.34 4.32 -7.52
C TYR A 30 -0.24 5.02 -6.27
N LEU A 31 -1.52 4.83 -5.99
CA LEU A 31 -2.15 5.39 -4.80
C LEU A 31 -1.75 4.62 -3.52
N GLY A 32 -1.71 3.30 -3.60
CA GLY A 32 -1.40 2.44 -2.47
C GLY A 32 0.02 2.63 -1.93
N ASP A 33 1.00 2.89 -2.79
CA ASP A 33 2.37 3.26 -2.41
C ASP A 33 2.36 4.51 -1.51
N ALA A 34 1.66 5.58 -1.92
CA ALA A 34 1.55 6.81 -1.13
C ALA A 34 0.85 6.60 0.22
N VAL A 35 -0.22 5.79 0.25
CA VAL A 35 -0.95 5.45 1.48
C VAL A 35 -0.06 4.66 2.44
N TYR A 36 0.64 3.64 1.94
CA TYR A 36 1.53 2.80 2.74
C TYR A 36 2.75 3.58 3.25
N GLU A 37 3.37 4.41 2.41
CA GLU A 37 4.48 5.29 2.79
C GLU A 37 4.09 6.21 3.95
N LEU A 38 2.89 6.79 3.91
CA LEU A 38 2.39 7.65 4.98
C LEU A 38 2.21 6.87 6.30
N LEU A 39 1.65 5.66 6.24
CA LEU A 39 1.48 4.80 7.43
C LEU A 39 2.84 4.44 8.05
N VAL A 40 3.80 3.99 7.23
CA VAL A 40 5.15 3.64 7.68
C VAL A 40 5.86 4.85 8.30
N ARG A 41 5.86 6.01 7.63
CA ARG A 41 6.50 7.22 8.15
C ARG A 41 5.87 7.67 9.46
N THR A 42 4.54 7.59 9.56
CA THR A 42 3.80 7.94 10.79
C THR A 42 4.20 7.01 11.93
N TYR A 43 4.24 5.70 11.69
CA TYR A 43 4.67 4.70 12.68
C TYR A 43 6.11 4.96 13.16
N ILE A 44 7.04 5.13 12.22
CA ILE A 44 8.46 5.31 12.53
C ILE A 44 8.71 6.59 13.30
N ILE A 45 8.11 7.71 12.90
CA ILE A 45 8.23 8.98 13.63
C ILE A 45 7.68 8.84 15.05
N ASN A 46 6.53 8.16 15.22
CA ASN A 46 5.89 8.05 16.52
C ASN A 46 6.78 7.31 17.55
N ILE A 47 7.48 6.25 17.12
CA ILE A 47 8.33 5.43 18.00
C ILE A 47 9.81 5.90 18.04
N ASN A 48 10.24 6.81 17.15
CA ASN A 48 11.63 7.29 17.05
C ASN A 48 11.75 8.83 17.04
N ARG A 49 11.06 9.51 17.97
CA ARG A 49 10.91 10.99 17.95
C ARG A 49 12.21 11.79 18.06
N ASN A 50 13.30 11.17 18.53
CA ASN A 50 14.60 11.79 18.74
C ASN A 50 15.57 11.62 17.55
N LEU A 51 15.21 10.84 16.53
CA LEU A 51 16.08 10.59 15.38
C LEU A 51 16.02 11.73 14.35
N LYS A 52 17.12 11.90 13.61
CA LYS A 52 17.18 12.85 12.49
C LYS A 52 16.43 12.28 11.28
N VAL A 53 16.00 13.16 10.38
CA VAL A 53 15.26 12.79 9.14
C VAL A 53 15.98 11.72 8.32
N GLN A 54 17.31 11.77 8.22
CA GLN A 54 18.10 10.76 7.50
C GLN A 54 17.94 9.36 8.11
N GLU A 55 17.96 9.25 9.43
CA GLU A 55 17.80 7.99 10.15
C GLU A 55 16.36 7.47 10.05
N LEU A 56 15.38 8.37 10.11
CA LEU A 56 13.96 8.04 9.88
C LEU A 56 13.74 7.49 8.47
N HIS A 57 14.37 8.08 7.45
CA HIS A 57 14.30 7.61 6.06
C HIS A 57 14.94 6.23 5.88
N GLN A 58 16.10 5.99 6.50
CA GLN A 58 16.74 4.68 6.50
C GLN A 58 15.81 3.62 7.10
N LYS A 59 15.21 3.90 8.27
CA LYS A 59 14.23 3.00 8.88
C LYS A 59 13.01 2.78 7.99
N ALA A 60 12.49 3.82 7.34
CA ALA A 60 11.33 3.68 6.44
C ALA A 60 11.64 2.75 5.27
N THR A 61 12.85 2.83 4.72
CA THR A 61 13.30 2.01 3.59
C THR A 61 13.25 0.51 3.89
N GLU A 62 13.41 0.10 5.15
CA GLU A 62 13.26 -1.28 5.61
C GLU A 62 11.84 -1.84 5.44
N PHE A 63 10.83 -0.96 5.32
CA PHE A 63 9.42 -1.33 5.12
C PHE A 63 8.94 -1.10 3.69
N VAL A 64 9.41 -0.02 3.04
CA VAL A 64 8.82 0.50 1.79
C VAL A 64 9.59 0.06 0.55
N SER A 65 10.76 -0.57 0.69
CA SER A 65 11.48 -1.14 -0.46
C SER A 65 10.69 -2.26 -1.12
N ALA A 66 10.84 -2.43 -2.44
CA ALA A 66 10.15 -3.51 -3.18
C ALA A 66 10.43 -4.90 -2.60
N LYS A 67 11.65 -5.14 -2.10
CA LYS A 67 12.00 -6.37 -1.40
C LYS A 67 11.17 -6.56 -0.13
N ALA A 68 11.12 -5.53 0.72
CA ALA A 68 10.39 -5.57 1.97
C ALA A 68 8.88 -5.78 1.74
N GLN A 69 8.30 -5.03 0.80
CA GLN A 69 6.88 -5.16 0.43
C GLN A 69 6.57 -6.55 -0.15
N SER A 70 7.47 -7.10 -0.97
CA SER A 70 7.36 -8.49 -1.44
C SER A 70 7.34 -9.46 -0.26
N ASP A 71 8.24 -9.32 0.72
CA ASP A 71 8.27 -10.23 1.86
C ASP A 71 7.05 -10.06 2.77
N ILE A 72 6.54 -8.83 2.90
CA ILE A 72 5.33 -8.49 3.65
C ILE A 72 4.10 -9.20 3.06
N ILE A 73 3.89 -9.12 1.75
CA ILE A 73 2.68 -9.72 1.16
C ILE A 73 2.64 -11.25 1.32
N HIS A 74 3.81 -11.91 1.28
CA HIS A 74 3.89 -13.35 1.58
C HIS A 74 3.55 -13.65 3.05
N LYS A 75 3.92 -12.79 3.99
CA LYS A 75 3.51 -12.93 5.41
C LYS A 75 2.03 -12.69 5.61
N LEU A 76 1.44 -11.78 4.83
CA LEU A 76 0.04 -11.41 4.93
C LEU A 76 -0.90 -12.42 4.26
N GLU A 77 -0.43 -13.27 3.36
CA GLU A 77 -1.24 -14.20 2.54
C GLU A 77 -2.32 -14.95 3.34
N LYS A 78 -1.99 -15.46 4.54
CA LYS A 78 -2.94 -16.21 5.40
C LYS A 78 -4.00 -15.35 6.09
N TYR A 79 -3.83 -14.03 6.11
CA TYR A 79 -4.77 -13.08 6.70
C TYR A 79 -5.65 -12.41 5.67
N LEU A 80 -5.39 -12.63 4.38
CA LEU A 80 -6.16 -12.06 3.27
C LEU A 80 -7.38 -12.92 2.97
N THR A 81 -8.48 -12.25 2.64
CA THR A 81 -9.66 -12.88 2.04
C THR A 81 -9.37 -13.27 0.59
N GLU A 82 -10.25 -14.09 0.01
CA GLU A 82 -10.12 -14.49 -1.40
C GLU A 82 -10.20 -13.28 -2.37
N GLU A 83 -11.05 -12.30 -2.07
CA GLU A 83 -11.18 -11.06 -2.83
C GLU A 83 -9.86 -10.28 -2.81
N GLU A 84 -9.32 -10.01 -1.61
CA GLU A 84 -8.07 -9.28 -1.43
C GLU A 84 -6.89 -9.99 -2.12
N MET A 85 -6.82 -11.32 -2.01
CA MET A 85 -5.83 -12.12 -2.73
C MET A 85 -6.00 -12.02 -4.25
N GLY A 86 -7.23 -11.93 -4.74
CA GLY A 86 -7.54 -11.66 -6.14
C GLY A 86 -6.95 -10.32 -6.61
N ILE A 87 -7.10 -9.28 -5.81
CA ILE A 87 -6.53 -7.94 -6.07
C ILE A 87 -5.00 -7.97 -6.09
N VAL A 88 -4.37 -8.67 -5.15
CA VAL A 88 -2.90 -8.85 -5.12
C VAL A 88 -2.41 -9.54 -6.39
N LYS A 89 -3.05 -10.63 -6.80
CA LYS A 89 -2.70 -11.36 -8.03
C LYS A 89 -2.87 -10.48 -9.27
N ARG A 90 -3.91 -9.65 -9.32
CA ARG A 90 -4.16 -8.69 -10.40
C ARG A 90 -3.01 -7.67 -10.51
N GLY A 91 -2.56 -7.11 -9.40
CA GLY A 91 -1.40 -6.22 -9.35
C GLY A 91 -0.10 -6.91 -9.78
N ARG A 92 0.18 -8.10 -9.24
CA ARG A 92 1.36 -8.91 -9.58
C ARG A 92 1.47 -9.23 -11.08
N ASN A 93 0.33 -9.43 -11.73
CA ASN A 93 0.26 -9.79 -13.14
C ASN A 93 0.20 -8.56 -14.06
N ALA A 94 0.22 -7.33 -13.53
CA ALA A 94 0.24 -6.13 -14.35
C ALA A 94 1.50 -6.09 -15.23
N LYS A 95 1.32 -5.72 -16.51
CA LYS A 95 2.45 -5.54 -17.42
C LYS A 95 3.18 -4.26 -17.04
N ILE A 96 4.45 -4.38 -16.69
CA ILE A 96 5.29 -3.27 -16.31
C ILE A 96 6.20 -2.96 -17.49
N ASN A 97 6.07 -1.76 -18.05
CA ASN A 97 6.78 -1.35 -19.27
C ASN A 97 8.24 -0.93 -19.02
N SER A 98 8.63 -0.78 -17.74
CA SER A 98 9.99 -0.43 -17.33
C SER A 98 10.34 -1.11 -16.01
N HIS A 99 11.38 -1.95 -16.02
CA HIS A 99 11.92 -2.54 -14.80
C HIS A 99 13.35 -2.03 -14.57
N PRO A 100 13.71 -1.63 -13.34
CA PRO A 100 15.09 -1.29 -13.03
C PRO A 100 15.98 -2.52 -13.14
N LYS A 101 17.09 -2.41 -13.89
CA LYS A 101 17.96 -3.52 -14.32
C LYS A 101 18.55 -4.40 -13.20
N ASN A 102 18.50 -3.94 -11.95
CA ASN A 102 19.17 -4.57 -10.80
C ASN A 102 18.23 -5.25 -9.80
N PHE A 103 16.92 -5.29 -10.06
CA PHE A 103 15.95 -5.85 -9.12
C PHE A 103 15.37 -7.17 -9.61
N SER A 104 15.03 -8.07 -8.69
CA SER A 104 14.28 -9.27 -9.03
C SER A 104 12.91 -8.85 -9.57
N VAL A 105 12.63 -9.22 -10.82
CA VAL A 105 11.34 -8.96 -11.48
C VAL A 105 10.18 -9.52 -10.64
N LEU A 106 10.42 -10.61 -9.91
CA LEU A 106 9.42 -11.23 -9.05
C LEU A 106 9.12 -10.39 -7.81
N GLU A 107 10.16 -9.85 -7.15
CA GLU A 107 9.99 -8.98 -5.97
C GLU A 107 9.20 -7.72 -6.33
N TYR A 108 9.54 -7.11 -7.46
CA TYR A 108 8.84 -5.91 -7.93
C TYR A 108 7.37 -6.21 -8.23
N LYS A 109 7.07 -7.36 -8.86
CA LYS A 109 5.68 -7.78 -9.10
C LYS A 109 4.90 -8.00 -7.81
N TYR A 110 5.49 -8.62 -6.80
CA TYR A 110 4.81 -8.82 -5.52
C TYR A 110 4.61 -7.51 -4.76
N ALA A 111 5.59 -6.60 -4.79
CA ALA A 111 5.44 -5.23 -4.26
C ALA A 111 4.28 -4.51 -4.94
N THR A 112 4.21 -4.50 -6.27
CA THR A 112 3.07 -3.92 -7.00
C THR A 112 1.74 -4.58 -6.62
N GLY A 113 1.72 -5.90 -6.38
CA GLY A 113 0.54 -6.60 -5.87
C GLY A 113 0.09 -6.09 -4.50
N PHE A 114 1.03 -5.87 -3.59
CA PHE A 114 0.78 -5.28 -2.27
C PHE A 114 0.24 -3.85 -2.38
N GLU A 115 0.92 -2.97 -3.11
CA GLU A 115 0.48 -1.59 -3.33
C GLU A 115 -0.91 -1.54 -3.95
N THR A 116 -1.19 -2.42 -4.92
CA THR A 116 -2.52 -2.53 -5.55
C THR A 116 -3.61 -2.83 -4.52
N LEU A 117 -3.35 -3.74 -3.58
CA LEU A 117 -4.29 -4.05 -2.49
C LEU A 117 -4.52 -2.85 -1.57
N ILE A 118 -3.47 -2.14 -1.17
CA ILE A 118 -3.59 -0.97 -0.29
C ILE A 118 -4.40 0.13 -0.96
N GLY A 119 -4.12 0.43 -2.24
CA GLY A 119 -4.87 1.43 -3.00
C GLY A 119 -6.36 1.06 -3.17
N TYR A 120 -6.64 -0.22 -3.39
CA TYR A 120 -7.99 -0.74 -3.50
C TYR A 120 -8.80 -0.54 -2.21
N LEU A 121 -8.27 -1.00 -1.08
CA LEU A 121 -8.91 -0.85 0.23
C LEU A 121 -9.12 0.63 0.58
N TYR A 122 -8.15 1.48 0.24
CA TYR A 122 -8.24 2.91 0.54
C TYR A 122 -9.37 3.59 -0.25
N LEU A 123 -9.51 3.28 -1.54
CA LEU A 123 -10.61 3.85 -2.34
C LEU A 123 -11.97 3.30 -1.92
N LYS A 124 -12.05 2.04 -1.46
CA LYS A 124 -13.27 1.48 -0.87
C LYS A 124 -13.62 2.04 0.51
N GLY A 125 -12.80 2.94 1.08
CA GLY A 125 -13.03 3.47 2.43
C GLY A 125 -12.91 2.39 3.51
N GLN A 126 -12.01 1.43 3.32
CA GLN A 126 -11.75 0.33 4.25
C GLN A 126 -10.47 0.62 5.06
N GLU A 127 -10.36 1.83 5.63
CA GLU A 127 -9.20 2.26 6.40
C GLU A 127 -8.94 1.34 7.61
N ASP A 128 -9.99 0.89 8.31
CA ASP A 128 -9.87 -0.06 9.42
C ASP A 128 -9.20 -1.37 9.00
N ARG A 129 -9.49 -1.85 7.79
CA ARG A 129 -8.87 -3.07 7.24
C ARG A 129 -7.41 -2.83 6.91
N ILE A 130 -7.06 -1.66 6.37
CA ILE A 130 -5.66 -1.28 6.14
C ILE A 130 -4.89 -1.26 7.47
N ILE A 131 -5.45 -0.63 8.51
CA ILE A 131 -4.84 -0.57 9.84
C ILE A 131 -4.68 -1.98 10.43
N GLN A 132 -5.67 -2.85 10.27
CA GLN A 132 -5.60 -4.23 10.70
C GLN A 132 -4.46 -4.99 10.01
N LEU A 133 -4.35 -4.89 8.68
CA LEU A 133 -3.26 -5.54 7.93
C LEU A 133 -1.90 -4.96 8.35
N PHE A 134 -1.81 -3.64 8.53
CA PHE A 134 -0.61 -2.98 9.00
C PHE A 134 -0.17 -3.47 10.39
N SER A 135 -1.11 -3.78 11.29
CA SER A 135 -0.81 -4.33 12.62
C SER A 135 -0.15 -5.72 12.60
N PHE A 136 -0.26 -6.46 11.49
CA PHE A 136 0.46 -7.73 11.30
C PHE A 136 1.88 -7.53 10.73
N ILE A 137 2.22 -6.31 10.29
CA ILE A 137 3.51 -5.96 9.72
C ILE A 137 4.48 -5.45 10.79
N VAL A 138 3.99 -4.59 11.69
CA VAL A 138 4.79 -3.86 12.69
C VAL A 138 4.92 -4.54 14.03
#